data_AF-B6G928-F1
#
_entry.id   AF-B6G928-F1
#
_cell.length_a   1.000
_cell.length_b   1.000
_cell.length_c   1.000
_cell.angle_alpha   90.00
_cell.angle_beta   90.00
_cell.angle_gamma   90.00
#
_symmetry.space_group_name_H-M   'P 1'
#
loop_
_entity.id
_entity.type
_entity.pdbx_description
1 polymer ?
#
loop_
_entity_poly.entity_id
_entity_poly.type
_entity_poly.pdbx_seq_one_letter_code
_entity_poly.pdbx_strand_id
1 'polypeptide(L)'
;MESHTNRNSINSANERAENAGSKEMAKRIRHLERMLETRIDIDHAKAILMQKGLCENEAYGSLRHVSMMTRTPLPEIAKAVILADLVEHDGLR
;
A
#
# COMPACT_ATOMS: atom_id res chain seq x y z
N MET A 1 -15.92 8.38 51.30
CA MET A 1 -16.36 8.76 49.94
C MET A 1 -15.29 8.50 48.86
N GLU A 2 -14.17 7.83 49.16
CA GLU A 2 -13.00 7.75 48.24
C GLU A 2 -12.96 6.51 47.33
N SER A 3 -13.81 5.50 47.56
CA SER A 3 -13.72 4.22 46.85
C SER A 3 -14.38 4.20 45.46
N HIS A 4 -15.26 5.16 45.15
CA HIS A 4 -15.98 5.22 43.86
C HIS A 4 -15.13 5.90 42.77
N THR A 5 -14.26 6.84 43.15
CA THR A 5 -13.35 7.55 42.23
C THR A 5 -12.24 6.64 41.71
N ASN A 6 -11.81 5.67 42.53
CA ASN A 6 -10.73 4.74 42.17
C ASN A 6 -11.18 3.70 41.12
N ARG A 7 -12.38 3.13 41.25
CA ARG A 7 -12.91 2.15 40.27
C ARG A 7 -13.15 2.74 38.89
N ASN A 8 -13.71 3.95 38.78
CA ASN A 8 -13.92 4.59 37.48
C ASN A 8 -12.58 4.97 36.80
N SER A 9 -11.60 5.40 37.59
CA SER A 9 -10.26 5.71 37.07
C SER A 9 -9.57 4.46 36.52
N ILE A 10 -9.66 3.33 37.22
CA ILE A 10 -9.10 2.04 36.79
C ILE A 10 -9.78 1.54 35.52
N ASN A 11 -11.11 1.58 35.45
CA ASN A 11 -11.85 1.14 34.26
C ASN A 11 -11.50 1.99 33.03
N SER A 12 -11.42 3.31 33.18
CA SER A 12 -11.06 4.20 32.08
C SER A 12 -9.60 4.06 31.63
N ALA A 13 -8.69 3.64 32.51
CA ALA A 13 -7.31 3.33 32.17
C ALA A 13 -7.21 1.99 31.41
N ASN A 14 -7.98 0.98 31.84
CA ASN A 14 -8.04 -0.31 31.18
C ASN A 14 -8.62 -0.19 29.76
N GLU A 15 -9.72 0.56 29.59
CA GLU A 15 -10.33 0.83 28.27
C GLU A 15 -9.37 1.56 27.32
N ARG A 16 -8.56 2.51 27.83
CA ARG A 16 -7.54 3.21 27.02
C ARG A 16 -6.43 2.27 26.57
N ALA A 17 -5.97 1.38 27.45
CA ALA A 17 -4.93 0.41 27.14
C ALA A 17 -5.43 -0.61 26.09
N GLU A 18 -6.64 -1.13 26.25
CA GLU A 18 -7.28 -2.02 25.28
C GLU A 18 -7.47 -1.32 23.93
N ASN A 19 -8.01 -0.10 23.92
CA ASN A 19 -8.21 0.67 22.69
C ASN A 19 -6.88 1.04 22.01
N ALA A 20 -5.81 1.31 22.78
CA ALA A 20 -4.48 1.54 22.24
C ALA A 20 -3.92 0.28 21.54
N GLY A 21 -4.08 -0.90 22.16
CA GLY A 21 -3.71 -2.18 21.56
C GLY A 21 -4.46 -2.46 20.26
N SER A 22 -5.79 -2.29 20.26
CA SER A 22 -6.62 -2.46 19.05
C SER A 22 -6.24 -1.47 17.94
N LYS A 23 -5.97 -0.21 18.28
CA LYS A 23 -5.54 0.82 17.31
C LYS A 23 -4.19 0.48 16.68
N GLU A 24 -3.25 -0.01 17.46
CA GLU A 24 -1.92 -0.40 16.95
C GLU A 24 -2.03 -1.61 16.02
N MET A 25 -2.83 -2.62 16.38
CA MET A 25 -3.10 -3.75 15.51
C MET A 25 -3.73 -3.31 14.18
N ALA A 26 -4.72 -2.41 14.24
CA ALA A 26 -5.35 -1.87 13.02
C ALA A 26 -4.36 -1.08 12.15
N LYS A 27 -3.39 -0.36 12.74
CA LYS A 27 -2.32 0.31 11.97
C LYS A 27 -1.44 -0.69 11.24
N ARG A 28 -1.09 -1.80 11.89
CA ARG A 28 -0.27 -2.87 11.29
C ARG A 28 -0.99 -3.55 10.14
N ILE A 29 -2.27 -3.87 10.32
CA ILE A 29 -3.12 -4.43 9.25
C ILE A 29 -3.11 -3.49 8.03
N ARG A 30 -3.43 -2.21 8.23
CA ARG A 30 -3.40 -1.21 7.14
C ARG A 30 -2.02 -1.04 6.50
N HIS A 31 -0.95 -1.24 7.26
CA HIS A 31 0.40 -1.19 6.68
C HIS A 31 0.66 -2.41 5.78
N LEU A 32 0.30 -3.61 6.25
CA LEU A 32 0.44 -4.85 5.48
C LEU A 32 -0.44 -4.84 4.22
N GLU A 33 -1.68 -4.38 4.33
CA GLU A 33 -2.60 -4.21 3.20
C GLU A 33 -1.99 -3.31 2.13
N ARG A 34 -1.46 -2.14 2.51
CA ARG A 34 -0.78 -1.23 1.57
C ARG A 34 0.47 -1.85 0.92
N MET A 35 1.22 -2.66 1.64
CA MET A 35 2.36 -3.39 1.08
C MET A 35 1.92 -4.43 0.05
N LEU A 36 0.80 -5.13 0.31
CA LEU A 36 0.23 -6.10 -0.62
C LEU A 36 -0.31 -5.42 -1.88
N GLU A 37 -1.10 -4.36 -1.73
CA GLU A 37 -1.60 -3.56 -2.86
C GLU A 37 -0.45 -3.06 -3.73
N THR A 38 0.62 -2.53 -3.11
CA THR A 38 1.82 -2.10 -3.80
C THR A 38 2.44 -3.23 -4.64
N ARG A 39 2.49 -4.44 -4.09
CA ARG A 39 3.06 -5.60 -4.80
C ARG A 39 2.18 -6.02 -5.98
N ILE A 40 0.86 -6.01 -5.80
CA ILE A 40 -0.11 -6.30 -6.85
C ILE A 40 0.03 -5.31 -8.01
N ASP A 41 0.12 -4.00 -7.70
CA ASP A 41 0.30 -2.97 -8.72
C ASP A 41 1.59 -3.18 -9.52
N ILE A 42 2.70 -3.50 -8.84
CA ILE A 42 3.99 -3.76 -9.48
C ILE A 42 3.91 -5.02 -10.36
N ASP A 43 3.31 -6.10 -9.87
CA ASP A 43 3.17 -7.35 -10.62
C ASP A 43 2.26 -7.18 -11.86
N HIS A 44 1.18 -6.40 -11.75
CA HIS A 44 0.34 -6.01 -12.90
C HIS A 44 1.10 -5.18 -13.93
N ALA A 45 1.82 -4.15 -13.49
CA ALA A 45 2.62 -3.33 -14.40
C ALA A 45 3.70 -4.15 -15.11
N LYS A 46 4.35 -5.10 -14.41
CA LYS A 46 5.28 -6.06 -15.05
C LYS A 46 4.56 -6.91 -16.09
N ALA A 47 3.39 -7.46 -15.78
CA ALA A 47 2.63 -8.29 -16.72
C ALA A 47 2.30 -7.54 -18.01
N ILE A 48 1.91 -6.26 -17.94
CA ILE A 48 1.68 -5.40 -19.11
C ILE A 48 2.97 -5.26 -19.94
N LEU A 49 4.10 -4.95 -19.30
CA LEU A 49 5.38 -4.84 -19.99
C LEU A 49 5.84 -6.17 -20.61
N MET A 50 5.52 -7.29 -19.95
CA MET A 50 5.81 -8.63 -20.46
C MET A 50 4.96 -8.96 -21.69
N GLN A 51 3.69 -8.56 -21.72
CA GLN A 51 2.86 -8.68 -22.92
C GLN A 51 3.42 -7.85 -24.09
N LYS A 52 4.13 -6.76 -23.79
CA LYS A 52 4.85 -5.92 -24.77
C LYS A 52 6.23 -6.50 -25.16
N GLY A 53 6.58 -7.70 -24.68
CA GLY A 53 7.73 -8.48 -25.14
C GLY A 53 8.95 -8.47 -24.21
N LEU A 54 8.88 -7.84 -23.04
CA LEU A 54 9.97 -7.85 -22.06
C LEU A 54 9.96 -9.14 -21.25
N CYS A 55 11.12 -9.63 -20.82
CA CYS A 55 11.16 -10.63 -19.75
C CYS A 55 10.90 -9.99 -18.38
N GLU A 56 10.56 -10.79 -17.36
CA GLU A 56 10.22 -10.26 -16.03
C GLU A 56 11.32 -9.37 -15.42
N ASN A 57 12.58 -9.77 -15.58
CA ASN A 57 13.73 -9.01 -15.08
C ASN A 57 13.85 -7.65 -15.77
N GLU A 58 13.63 -7.60 -17.09
CA GLU A 58 13.66 -6.37 -17.87
C GLU A 58 12.47 -5.46 -17.52
N ALA A 59 11.28 -6.05 -17.31
CA ALA A 59 10.08 -5.32 -16.91
C ALA A 59 10.28 -4.64 -15.55
N TYR A 60 10.73 -5.39 -14.53
CA TYR A 60 11.05 -4.81 -13.22
C TYR A 60 12.20 -3.80 -13.30
N GLY A 61 13.24 -4.12 -14.06
CA GLY A 61 14.38 -3.22 -14.29
C GLY A 61 13.95 -1.89 -14.89
N SER A 62 13.00 -1.91 -15.84
CA SER A 62 12.44 -0.71 -16.48
C SER A 62 11.63 0.13 -15.51
N LEU A 63 10.72 -0.47 -14.75
CA LEU A 63 9.94 0.23 -13.71
C LEU A 63 10.86 0.90 -12.69
N ARG A 64 11.87 0.16 -12.22
CA ARG A 64 12.87 0.66 -11.26
C ARG A 64 13.71 1.79 -11.84
N HIS A 65 14.15 1.65 -13.10
CA HIS A 65 14.93 2.69 -13.76
C HIS A 65 14.15 4.01 -13.87
N VAL A 66 12.89 3.94 -14.31
CA VAL A 66 12.01 5.12 -14.41
C VAL A 66 11.78 5.73 -13.03
N SER A 67 11.50 4.93 -12.01
CA SER A 67 11.34 5.38 -10.62
C SER A 67 12.57 6.16 -10.13
N MET A 68 13.77 5.64 -10.37
CA MET A 68 15.02 6.31 -9.99
C MET A 68 15.26 7.61 -10.77
N MET A 69 15.05 7.59 -12.09
CA MET A 69 15.27 8.74 -12.96
C MET A 69 14.32 9.90 -12.63
N THR A 70 13.06 9.58 -12.35
CA THR A 70 11.99 10.55 -12.05
C THR A 70 11.89 10.90 -10.57
N ARG A 71 12.66 10.22 -9.70
CA ARG A 71 12.53 10.30 -8.23
C ARG A 71 11.10 10.09 -7.74
N THR A 72 10.34 9.28 -8.47
CA THR A 72 8.95 8.96 -8.17
C THR A 72 8.89 7.57 -7.54
N PRO A 73 8.09 7.35 -6.48
CA PRO A 73 7.95 6.04 -5.87
C PRO A 73 7.57 4.97 -6.90
N LEU A 74 8.22 3.81 -6.83
CA LEU A 74 7.95 2.67 -7.72
C LEU A 74 6.46 2.30 -7.87
N PRO A 75 5.62 2.34 -6.81
CA PRO A 75 4.19 2.03 -6.93
C PRO A 75 3.43 3.03 -7.80
N GLU A 76 3.83 4.30 -7.79
CA GLU A 76 3.21 5.34 -8.63
C GLU A 76 3.59 5.14 -10.10
N ILE A 77 4.84 4.73 -10.37
CA ILE A 77 5.26 4.35 -11.73
C ILE A 77 4.45 3.14 -12.22
N ALA A 78 4.26 2.13 -11.39
CA ALA A 78 3.46 0.95 -11.74
C ALA A 78 2.01 1.34 -12.09
N LYS A 79 1.37 2.19 -11.26
CA LYS A 79 0.02 2.71 -11.53
C LYS A 79 -0.05 3.53 -12.81
N ALA A 80 0.96 4.34 -13.10
CA ALA A 80 1.02 5.13 -14.33
C ALA A 80 1.09 4.23 -15.58
N VAL A 81 1.85 3.13 -15.52
CA VAL A 81 1.91 2.14 -16.61
C VAL A 81 0.55 1.47 -16.81
N ILE A 82 -0.10 1.03 -15.73
CA ILE A 82 -1.43 0.41 -15.79
C ILE A 82 -2.46 1.38 -16.39
N LEU A 83 -2.44 2.63 -15.94
CA LEU A 83 -3.36 3.66 -16.43
C LEU A 83 -3.12 3.98 -17.91
N ALA A 84 -1.87 4.08 -18.33
CA ALA A 84 -1.53 4.33 -19.73
C ALA A 84 -2.03 3.19 -20.63
N ASP A 85 -1.85 1.95 -20.19
CA ASP A 85 -2.33 0.77 -20.92
C ASP A 85 -3.86 0.74 -21.03
N LEU A 86 -4.57 1.04 -19.94
CA LEU A 86 -6.03 1.16 -19.92
C LEU A 86 -6.52 2.19 -20.93
N VAL A 87 -5.91 3.38 -20.96
CA VAL A 87 -6.29 4.46 -21.88
C VAL A 87 -6.01 4.09 -23.34
N GLU A 88 -4.92 3.37 -23.62
CA GLU A 88 -4.57 2.94 -24.97
C GLU A 88 -5.51 1.84 -25.51
N HIS A 89 -5.97 0.92 -24.65
CA HIS A 89 -6.82 -0.19 -25.06
C HIS A 89 -8.31 0.15 -25.09
N ASP A 90 -8.81 1.00 -24.19
CA ASP A 90 -10.25 1.33 -24.12
C ASP A 90 -10.67 2.47 -25.07
N GLY A 91 -9.76 2.93 -25.93
CA GLY A 91 -10.07 3.95 -26.95
C GLY A 91 -10.45 5.31 -26.37
N LEU A 92 -10.02 5.61 -25.13
CA LEU A 92 -10.20 6.91 -24.46
C LEU A 92 -9.19 7.97 -24.96
N ARG A 93 -8.75 7.87 -26.21
CA ARG A 93 -7.78 8.76 -26.85
C ARG A 93 -8.42 9.67 -27.89
#